data_AF-A0A7M2Y7J2-F1
#
_entry.id   AF-A0A7M2Y7J2-F1
#
_cell.length_a   1.000
_cell.length_b   1.000
_cell.length_c   1.000
_cell.angle_alpha   90.00
_cell.angle_beta   90.00
_cell.angle_gamma   90.00
#
_symmetry.space_group_name_H-M   'P 1'
#
loop_
_entity.id
_entity.type
_entity.pdbx_description
1 polymer ?
#
loop_
_entity_poly.entity_id
_entity_poly.type
_entity_poly.pdbx_seq_one_letter_code
_entity_poly.pdbx_strand_id
1 'polypeptide(L)'
;MKLNLPTAIKILLAILFFLCLLPMPYGFYQLVRMLALVGFALLSFHANQQGKSTIMIIYIGLALLFQPFFKIALGREIWNTVDVIVGIGLLISIFIKPKVNVV
;
A
#
# COMPACT_ATOMS: atom_id res chain seq x y z
N MET A 1 -8.08 -13.32 -15.87
CA MET A 1 -7.37 -12.34 -15.02
C MET A 1 -5.89 -12.75 -14.99
N LYS A 2 -4.98 -12.07 -15.73
CA LYS A 2 -3.55 -12.43 -15.67
C LYS A 2 -3.01 -11.96 -14.32
N LEU A 3 -2.65 -12.89 -13.46
CA LEU A 3 -2.10 -12.60 -12.13
C LEU A 3 -0.66 -12.12 -12.31
N ASN A 4 -0.46 -10.81 -12.38
CA ASN A 4 0.88 -10.22 -12.37
C ASN A 4 1.33 -10.04 -10.91
N LEU A 5 2.61 -10.27 -10.63
CA LEU A 5 3.25 -10.06 -9.33
C LEU A 5 2.81 -8.75 -8.61
N PRO A 6 2.76 -7.58 -9.26
CA PRO A 6 2.27 -6.35 -8.62
C PRO A 6 0.79 -6.40 -8.23
N THR A 7 -0.06 -7.06 -9.01
CA THR A 7 -1.50 -7.18 -8.72
C THR A 7 -1.73 -8.05 -7.47
N ALA A 8 -0.99 -9.15 -7.34
CA ALA A 8 -1.06 -10.00 -6.15
C ALA A 8 -0.64 -9.26 -4.88
N ILE A 9 0.45 -8.48 -4.93
CA ILE A 9 0.92 -7.66 -3.79
C ILE A 9 -0.13 -6.63 -3.37
N LYS A 10 -0.76 -5.93 -4.33
CA LYS A 10 -1.82 -4.94 -4.01
C LYS A 10 -3.03 -5.60 -3.34
N ILE A 11 -3.46 -6.78 -3.80
CA ILE A 11 -4.59 -7.51 -3.21
C ILE A 11 -4.24 -7.96 -1.79
N LEU A 12 -3.04 -8.51 -1.58
CA LEU A 12 -2.58 -8.94 -0.25
C LEU A 12 -2.51 -7.76 0.73
N LEU A 13 -1.92 -6.63 0.32
CA LEU A 13 -1.85 -5.42 1.15
C LEU A 13 -3.24 -4.87 1.46
N ALA A 14 -4.15 -4.82 0.47
CA ALA A 14 -5.51 -4.36 0.68
C ALA A 14 -6.22 -5.21 1.73
N ILE A 15 -6.15 -6.54 1.62
CA ILE A 15 -6.72 -7.46 2.62
C ILE A 15 -6.12 -7.19 4.00
N LEU A 16 -4.80 -7.05 4.11
CA LEU A 16 -4.13 -6.75 5.37
C LEU A 16 -4.60 -5.43 6.01
N PHE A 17 -4.76 -4.37 5.22
CA PHE A 17 -5.26 -3.08 5.72
C PHE A 17 -6.72 -3.17 6.16
N PHE A 18 -7.57 -3.93 5.46
CA PHE A 18 -8.94 -4.17 5.92
C PHE A 18 -8.98 -5.03 7.19
N LEU A 19 -8.06 -5.99 7.35
CA LEU A 19 -7.93 -6.77 8.58
C LEU A 19 -7.53 -5.87 9.77
N CYS A 20 -6.74 -4.81 9.55
CA CYS A 20 -6.39 -3.85 10.60
C CYS A 20 -7.60 -3.08 11.18
N LEU A 21 -8.73 -2.97 10.46
CA LEU A 21 -9.94 -2.33 11.01
C LEU A 21 -10.52 -3.13 12.19
N LEU A 22 -10.30 -4.44 12.22
CA LEU A 22 -10.72 -5.26 13.35
C LEU A 22 -9.79 -4.99 14.54
N PRO A 23 -10.31 -5.00 15.78
CA PRO A 23 -9.50 -4.78 16.97
C PRO A 23 -8.55 -5.97 17.20
N MET A 24 -7.37 -5.91 16.59
CA MET A 24 -6.34 -6.96 16.66
C MET A 24 -5.26 -6.62 17.72
N PRO A 25 -4.51 -7.60 18.26
CA PRO A 25 -3.37 -7.32 19.14
C PRO A 25 -2.35 -6.38 18.49
N TYR A 26 -1.68 -5.57 19.31
CA TYR A 26 -0.71 -4.56 18.88
C TYR A 26 0.39 -5.11 17.95
N GLY A 27 0.86 -6.34 18.20
CA GLY A 27 1.87 -7.01 17.39
C GLY A 27 1.46 -7.19 15.92
N PHE A 28 0.16 -7.35 15.64
CA PHE A 28 -0.33 -7.49 14.27
C PHE A 28 -0.14 -6.21 13.47
N TYR A 29 -0.48 -5.05 14.05
CA TYR A 29 -0.26 -3.74 13.39
C TYR A 29 1.21 -3.49 13.06
N GLN A 30 2.12 -3.93 13.94
CA GLN A 30 3.56 -3.81 13.69
C GLN A 30 4.01 -4.69 12.52
N LEU A 31 3.47 -5.91 12.40
CA LEU A 31 3.70 -6.78 11.24
C LEU A 31 3.13 -6.18 9.96
N VAL A 32 1.90 -5.65 9.99
CA VAL A 32 1.27 -5.02 8.83
C VAL A 32 2.09 -3.83 8.35
N ARG A 33 2.65 -2.99 9.23
CA ARG A 33 3.54 -1.90 8.83
C ARG A 33 4.79 -2.37 8.11
N MET A 34 5.44 -3.44 8.60
CA MET A 34 6.59 -4.02 7.90
C MET A 34 6.20 -4.57 6.53
N LEU A 35 5.08 -5.29 6.44
CA LEU A 35 4.59 -5.84 5.18
C LEU A 35 4.17 -4.74 4.21
N ALA A 36 3.56 -3.67 4.71
CA ALA A 36 3.21 -2.48 3.94
C ALA A 36 4.46 -1.81 3.38
N LEU A 37 5.51 -1.61 4.19
CA LEU A 37 6.79 -1.05 3.74
C LEU A 37 7.38 -1.88 2.58
N VAL A 38 7.48 -3.20 2.76
CA VAL A 38 8.01 -4.10 1.72
C VAL A 38 7.12 -4.08 0.47
N GLY A 39 5.80 -4.12 0.64
CA GLY A 39 4.83 -4.04 -0.45
C GLY A 39 4.94 -2.75 -1.25
N PHE A 40 5.04 -1.60 -0.58
CA PHE A 40 5.21 -0.30 -1.23
C PHE A 40 6.58 -0.12 -1.87
N ALA A 41 7.65 -0.67 -1.29
CA ALA A 41 8.97 -0.67 -1.90
C ALA A 41 9.00 -1.48 -3.22
N LEU A 42 8.36 -2.65 -3.24
CA LEU A 42 8.22 -3.44 -4.48
C LEU A 42 7.34 -2.73 -5.52
N LEU A 43 6.25 -2.11 -5.07
CA LEU A 43 5.36 -1.34 -5.95
C LEU A 43 6.02 -0.08 -6.51
N SER A 44 6.86 0.62 -5.74
CA SER A 44 7.59 1.79 -6.21
C SER A 44 8.64 1.39 -7.26
N PHE A 45 9.35 0.29 -7.05
CA PHE A 45 10.29 -0.25 -8.04
C PHE A 45 9.59 -0.59 -9.36
N HIS A 46 8.40 -1.20 -9.27
CA HIS A 46 7.61 -1.52 -10.46
C HIS A 46 7.05 -0.27 -11.15
N ALA A 47 6.61 0.74 -10.38
CA ALA A 47 6.13 2.02 -10.92
C ALA A 47 7.25 2.80 -11.64
N ASN A 48 8.48 2.73 -11.12
CA ASN A 48 9.66 3.30 -11.74
C ASN A 48 9.94 2.67 -13.12
N GLN A 49 9.88 1.33 -13.20
CA GLN A 49 10.07 0.62 -14.48
C GLN A 49 8.97 0.93 -15.51
N GLN A 50 7.76 1.29 -15.08
CA GLN A 50 6.68 1.73 -15.97
C GLN A 50 6.75 3.22 -16.36
N GLY A 51 7.79 3.95 -15.94
CA GLY A 51 7.94 5.39 -16.20
C GLY A 51 6.90 6.25 -15.49
N LYS A 52 6.18 5.71 -14.49
CA LYS A 52 5.12 6.43 -13.77
C LYS A 52 5.67 7.10 -12.52
N SER A 53 6.50 8.12 -12.72
CA SER A 53 7.20 8.86 -11.65
C SER A 53 6.25 9.38 -10.56
N THR A 54 5.06 9.86 -10.92
CA THR A 54 4.05 10.33 -9.95
C THR A 54 3.60 9.22 -8.98
N ILE A 55 3.31 8.03 -9.51
CA ILE A 55 2.86 6.88 -8.69
C ILE A 55 4.01 6.32 -7.85
N MET A 56 5.23 6.35 -8.39
CA MET A 56 6.43 5.99 -7.63
C MET A 56 6.60 6.88 -6.39
N ILE A 57 6.49 8.21 -6.55
CA ILE A 57 6.61 9.17 -5.43
C ILE A 57 5.52 8.91 -4.39
N ILE A 58 4.28 8.63 -4.82
CA ILE A 58 3.18 8.28 -3.89
C ILE A 58 3.52 7.01 -3.09
N TYR A 59 4.01 5.95 -3.74
CA TYR A 59 4.39 4.72 -3.03
C TYR A 59 5.60 4.90 -2.11
N ILE A 60 6.57 5.74 -2.48
CA ILE A 60 7.69 6.09 -1.60
C ILE A 60 7.18 6.87 -0.37
N GLY A 61 6.28 7.84 -0.57
CA GLY A 61 5.64 8.57 0.53
C GLY A 61 4.86 7.64 1.46
N LEU A 62 4.13 6.67 0.92
CA LEU A 62 3.44 5.63 1.69
C LEU A 62 4.43 4.73 2.44
N ALA A 63 5.50 4.28 1.80
CA ALA A 63 6.54 3.49 2.46
C ALA A 63 7.15 4.25 3.66
N LEU A 64 7.39 5.56 3.52
CA LEU A 64 7.84 6.42 4.61
C LEU A 64 6.77 6.62 5.70
N LEU A 65 5.49 6.67 5.34
CA LEU A 65 4.39 6.76 6.31
C LEU A 65 4.30 5.49 7.16
N PHE A 66 4.42 4.32 6.53
CA PHE A 66 4.37 3.00 7.16
C PHE A 66 5.72 2.53 7.73
N GLN A 67 6.74 3.38 7.76
CA GLN A 67 8.06 3.00 8.19
C GLN A 67 8.07 2.57 9.67
N PRO A 68 8.76 1.47 10.04
CA PRO A 68 8.88 1.04 11.43
C PRO A 68 9.92 1.83 12.25
N PHE A 69 10.59 2.82 11.65
CA PHE A 69 11.69 3.57 12.27
C PHE A 69 11.22 4.68 13.23
N PHE A 70 10.16 5.40 12.87
CA PHE A 70 9.57 6.41 13.73
C PHE A 70 8.33 5.84 14.42
N LYS A 71 8.33 5.83 15.76
CA LYS A 71 7.11 5.59 16.55
C LYS A 71 6.17 6.78 16.36
N ILE A 72 5.46 6.82 15.23
CA ILE A 72 4.36 7.77 15.05
C ILE A 72 3.17 7.19 15.82
N ALA A 73 3.04 7.59 17.09
CA ALA A 73 1.90 7.27 17.95
C ALA A 73 0.67 8.08 17.54
N LEU A 74 0.34 8.10 16.24
CA LEU A 74 -1.00 8.44 15.79
C LEU A 74 -1.92 7.41 16.46
N GLY A 75 -2.96 7.85 17.16
CA GLY A 75 -3.88 6.92 17.84
C GLY A 75 -4.45 5.86 16.88
N ARG A 76 -5.01 4.79 17.43
CA ARG A 76 -5.59 3.67 16.66
C ARG A 76 -6.58 4.16 15.58
N GLU A 77 -7.40 5.16 15.91
CA GLU A 77 -8.38 5.78 15.01
C GLU A 77 -7.74 6.38 13.74
N ILE A 78 -6.60 7.07 13.89
CA ILE A 78 -5.92 7.72 12.76
C ILE A 78 -5.28 6.66 11.87
N TRP A 79 -4.63 5.64 12.44
CA TRP A 79 -4.07 4.54 11.66
C TRP A 79 -5.14 3.75 10.92
N ASN A 80 -6.29 3.48 11.54
CA ASN A 80 -7.41 2.83 10.86
C ASN A 80 -7.88 3.67 9.67
N THR A 81 -7.98 4.99 9.84
CA THR A 81 -8.36 5.91 8.75
C THR A 81 -7.35 5.88 7.60
N VAL A 82 -6.06 5.93 7.93
CA VAL A 82 -4.97 5.83 6.94
C VAL A 82 -5.03 4.48 6.21
N ASP A 83 -5.15 3.36 6.93
CA ASP A 83 -5.22 2.02 6.36
C ASP A 83 -6.40 1.87 5.41
N VAL A 84 -7.58 2.43 5.75
CA VAL A 84 -8.75 2.45 4.87
C VAL A 84 -8.47 3.24 3.60
N ILE A 85 -7.96 4.48 3.71
CA ILE A 85 -7.68 5.35 2.57
C ILE A 85 -6.67 4.68 1.62
N VAL A 86 -5.63 4.09 2.20
CA VAL A 86 -4.55 3.44 1.46
C VAL A 86 -5.03 2.14 0.81
N GLY A 87 -5.82 1.33 1.54
CA GLY A 87 -6.46 0.13 1.01
C GLY A 87 -7.38 0.43 -0.18
N ILE A 88 -8.21 1.48 -0.07
CA ILE A 88 -9.05 1.95 -1.17
C ILE A 88 -8.20 2.44 -2.34
N GLY A 89 -7.15 3.22 -2.08
CA GLY A 89 -6.22 3.70 -3.12
C GLY A 89 -5.56 2.56 -3.89
N LEU A 90 -5.16 1.48 -3.20
CA LEU A 90 -4.61 0.28 -3.81
C LEU A 90 -5.65 -0.46 -4.68
N LEU A 91 -6.89 -0.59 -4.19
CA LEU A 91 -7.98 -1.18 -4.96
C LEU A 91 -8.28 -0.39 -6.24
N ILE A 92 -8.41 0.94 -6.13
CA ILE A 92 -8.60 1.81 -7.30
C ILE A 92 -7.42 1.66 -8.27
N SER A 93 -6.18 1.57 -7.78
CA SER A 93 -5.00 1.33 -8.61
C SER A 93 -4.97 -0.04 -9.32
N ILE A 94 -5.76 -1.02 -8.86
CA ILE A 94 -5.97 -2.29 -9.57
C ILE A 94 -7.00 -2.11 -10.69
N PHE A 95 -8.09 -1.37 -10.44
CA PHE A 95 -9.17 -1.15 -11.40
C PHE A 95 -8.80 -0.13 -12.49
N ILE A 96 -8.00 0.88 -12.17
CA ILE A 96 -7.42 1.80 -13.15
C ILE A 96 -6.30 1.06 -13.89
N LYS A 97 -6.67 0.35 -14.95
CA LYS A 97 -5.71 -0.01 -16.00
C LYS A 97 -5.12 1.29 -16.54
N PRO A 98 -3.80 1.37 -16.81
CA PRO A 98 -3.32 2.42 -17.69
C PRO A 98 -4.14 2.36 -18.96
N LYS A 99 -4.85 3.44 -19.30
CA LYS A 99 -5.13 3.70 -20.70
C LYS A 99 -3.76 3.74 -21.36
N VAL A 100 -3.40 2.67 -22.05
CA VAL A 100 -2.34 2.74 -23.05
C VAL A 100 -2.88 3.74 -24.07
N ASN A 101 -2.39 4.97 -24.00
CA ASN A 101 -2.62 5.94 -25.04
C ASN A 101 -1.74 5.51 -26.20
N VAL A 102 -2.28 4.67 -27.08
CA VAL A 102 -1.68 4.40 -28.37
C VAL A 102 -1.92 5.67 -29.18
N VAL A 103 -0.89 6.49 -29.32
CA VAL A 103 -0.81 7.53 -30.35
C VAL A 103 0.13 7.01 -31.41
#